data_AF-A0A8C4QM94-F1
#
_entry.id   AF-A0A8C4QM94-F1
#
_cell.length_a   1.000
_cell.length_b   1.000
_cell.length_c   1.000
_cell.angle_alpha   90.00
_cell.angle_beta   90.00
_cell.angle_gamma   90.00
#
_symmetry.space_group_name_H-M   'P 1'
#
loop_
_entity.id
_entity.type
_entity.pdbx_description
1 polymer ?
#
loop_
_entity_poly.entity_id
_entity_poly.type
_entity_poly.pdbx_seq_one_letter_code
_entity_poly.pdbx_strand_id
1 'polypeptide(L)'
;MPESALRVAVVCSSNQNRSMETHSVLSKKGFCVRSFGTGTHVKLPGPSPDKPNIYDFKTTYQQMYNDLESKDKELYTQNGILHMLERNRRLKPRPERFQCCRDHFDVIVTCEERVYDQVVEELHARDEVTFQSVHVINADILDNHEDATLGAFLICEICQCVREMLPGS
;
A
#
# COMPACT_ATOMS: atom_id res chain seq x y z
N MET A 1 -11.86 6.16 -28.23
CA MET A 1 -12.27 5.52 -26.96
C MET A 1 -11.49 6.22 -25.86
N PRO A 2 -12.04 6.50 -24.67
CA PRO A 2 -11.20 7.04 -23.60
C PRO A 2 -10.08 6.04 -23.33
N GLU A 3 -8.83 6.51 -23.24
CA GLU A 3 -7.65 5.70 -22.90
C GLU A 3 -7.97 4.78 -21.73
N SER A 4 -7.61 3.50 -21.84
CA SER A 4 -7.71 2.59 -20.70
C SER A 4 -6.73 3.05 -19.62
N ALA A 5 -7.24 3.72 -18.59
CA ALA A 5 -6.42 4.18 -17.47
C ALA A 5 -5.70 3.00 -16.82
N LEU A 6 -4.37 3.05 -16.78
CA LEU A 6 -3.52 2.03 -16.15
C LEU A 6 -3.99 1.77 -14.70
N ARG A 7 -4.41 0.53 -14.41
CA ARG A 7 -4.85 0.10 -13.08
C ARG A 7 -3.66 -0.42 -12.29
N VAL A 8 -3.32 0.29 -11.22
CA VAL A 8 -2.14 0.02 -10.41
C VAL A 8 -2.56 -0.46 -9.02
N ALA A 9 -1.93 -1.53 -8.53
CA ALA A 9 -1.95 -1.86 -7.11
C ALA A 9 -0.57 -1.63 -6.49
N VAL A 10 -0.53 -1.05 -5.28
CA VAL A 10 0.72 -0.94 -4.50
C VAL A 10 0.60 -1.74 -3.22
N VAL A 11 1.56 -2.60 -2.94
CA VAL A 11 1.47 -3.59 -1.86
C VAL A 11 2.68 -3.49 -0.94
N CYS A 12 2.42 -3.34 0.37
CA CYS A 12 3.44 -3.48 1.40
C CYS A 12 3.01 -4.52 2.45
N SER A 13 3.63 -4.55 3.63
CA SER A 13 3.26 -5.51 4.68
C SER A 13 1.94 -5.14 5.39
N SER A 14 1.85 -3.95 6.00
CA SER A 14 0.73 -3.54 6.86
C SER A 14 -0.32 -2.66 6.18
N ASN A 15 -0.10 -2.21 4.94
CA ASN A 15 -0.92 -1.18 4.28
C ASN A 15 -1.02 0.12 5.10
N GLN A 16 0.11 0.57 5.65
CA GLN A 16 0.18 1.73 6.56
C GLN A 16 1.08 2.83 6.01
N ASN A 17 2.34 2.53 5.73
CA ASN A 17 3.35 3.52 5.36
C ASN A 17 3.59 3.55 3.85
N ARG A 18 4.53 2.73 3.36
CA ARG A 18 5.02 2.68 1.96
C ARG A 18 3.90 2.65 0.92
N SER A 19 3.02 1.64 0.95
CA SER A 19 1.95 1.51 -0.05
C SER A 19 0.92 2.63 0.01
N MET A 20 0.68 3.24 1.17
CA MET A 20 -0.28 4.33 1.33
C MET A 20 0.29 5.69 0.93
N GLU A 21 1.59 5.92 1.15
CA GLU A 21 2.27 7.10 0.60
C GLU A 21 2.26 7.05 -0.93
N THR A 22 2.63 5.91 -1.52
CA THR A 22 2.54 5.72 -2.98
C THR A 22 1.10 5.85 -3.49
N HIS A 23 0.11 5.31 -2.78
CA HIS A 23 -1.31 5.51 -3.13
C HIS A 23 -1.65 6.99 -3.20
N SER A 24 -1.28 7.76 -2.17
CA SER A 24 -1.51 9.22 -2.11
C SER A 24 -0.92 9.94 -3.32
N VAL A 25 0.34 9.63 -3.67
CA VAL A 25 1.05 10.25 -4.80
C VAL A 25 0.40 9.88 -6.13
N LEU A 26 0.16 8.59 -6.39
CA LEU A 26 -0.44 8.11 -7.63
C LEU A 26 -1.88 8.64 -7.81
N SER A 27 -2.68 8.67 -6.74
CA SER A 27 -4.05 9.19 -6.77
C SER A 27 -4.08 10.67 -7.15
N LYS A 28 -3.18 11.50 -6.58
CA LYS A 28 -3.04 12.92 -6.94
C LYS A 28 -2.58 13.14 -8.40
N LYS A 29 -1.93 12.15 -9.00
CA LYS A 29 -1.49 12.16 -10.40
C LYS A 29 -2.51 11.56 -11.37
N GLY A 30 -3.70 11.19 -10.88
CA GLY A 30 -4.82 10.70 -11.70
C GLY A 30 -4.74 9.24 -12.09
N PHE A 31 -3.88 8.43 -11.44
CA PHE A 31 -3.85 6.98 -11.68
C PHE A 31 -5.05 6.28 -11.03
N CYS A 32 -5.52 5.20 -11.68
CA CYS A 32 -6.46 4.27 -11.07
C CYS A 32 -5.69 3.36 -10.10
N VAL A 33 -5.50 3.82 -8.86
CA VAL A 33 -4.66 3.13 -7.86
C VAL A 33 -5.47 2.51 -6.72
N ARG A 34 -5.07 1.30 -6.30
CA ARG A 34 -5.45 0.69 -5.02
C ARG A 34 -4.19 0.30 -4.24
N SER A 35 -4.34 0.08 -2.92
CA SER A 35 -3.21 -0.30 -2.07
C SER A 35 -3.53 -1.41 -1.09
N PHE A 36 -2.57 -2.29 -0.82
CA PHE A 36 -2.77 -3.51 -0.02
C PHE A 36 -1.64 -3.79 0.97
N GLY A 37 -1.94 -4.69 1.90
CA GLY A 37 -1.01 -5.33 2.83
C GLY A 37 -0.98 -6.84 2.58
N THR A 38 0.16 -7.50 2.66
CA THR A 38 0.24 -8.99 2.63
C THR A 38 0.33 -9.61 4.02
N GLY A 39 0.64 -8.82 5.05
CA GLY A 39 0.79 -9.29 6.41
C GLY A 39 -0.45 -10.01 6.95
N THR A 40 -0.26 -10.84 7.97
CA THR A 40 -1.39 -11.49 8.66
C THR A 40 -2.19 -10.47 9.48
N HIS A 41 -1.50 -9.49 10.05
CA HIS A 41 -2.06 -8.41 10.85
C HIS A 41 -1.40 -7.10 10.46
N VAL A 42 -2.08 -5.99 10.76
CA VAL A 42 -1.54 -4.65 10.65
C VAL A 42 -0.67 -4.39 11.87
N LYS A 43 0.60 -4.04 11.65
CA LYS A 43 1.56 -3.72 12.71
C LYS A 43 1.98 -2.26 12.60
N LEU A 44 1.94 -1.54 13.73
CA LEU A 44 2.48 -0.20 13.91
C LEU A 44 3.51 -0.20 15.05
N PRO A 45 4.56 0.65 14.99
CA PRO A 45 5.48 0.80 16.11
C PRO A 45 4.75 1.17 17.41
N GLY A 46 5.29 0.71 18.54
CA GLY A 46 4.82 1.08 19.87
C GLY A 46 5.95 1.68 20.72
N PRO A 47 5.81 1.72 22.06
CA PRO A 47 6.78 2.35 22.96
C PRO A 47 8.17 1.70 22.95
N SER A 48 8.25 0.42 22.56
CA SER A 48 9.50 -0.33 22.43
C SER A 48 9.40 -1.36 21.30
N PRO A 49 10.54 -1.85 20.75
CA PRO A 49 10.54 -2.78 19.62
C PRO A 49 9.77 -4.10 19.88
N ASP A 50 9.73 -4.54 21.13
CA ASP A 50 9.02 -5.74 21.60
C ASP A 50 7.52 -5.51 21.84
N LYS A 51 7.03 -4.26 21.79
CA LYS A 51 5.63 -3.90 22.07
C LYS A 51 4.97 -3.18 20.90
N PRO A 52 4.84 -3.80 19.72
CA PRO A 52 4.13 -3.20 18.59
C PRO A 52 2.63 -3.11 18.86
N ASN A 53 1.97 -2.16 18.21
CA ASN A 53 0.51 -2.11 18.15
C ASN A 53 0.03 -3.00 17.00
N ILE A 54 -0.78 -4.01 17.32
CA ILE A 54 -1.25 -5.02 16.36
C ILE A 54 -2.77 -4.90 16.21
N TYR A 55 -3.24 -4.86 14.97
CA TYR A 55 -4.66 -4.76 14.63
C TYR A 55 -5.05 -5.76 13.54
N ASP A 56 -6.31 -6.16 13.54
CA ASP A 56 -6.94 -6.86 12.41
C ASP A 56 -7.17 -5.90 11.23
N PHE A 57 -7.14 -6.41 9.99
CA PHE A 57 -7.43 -5.62 8.78
C PHE A 57 -8.88 -5.08 8.72
N LYS A 58 -9.79 -5.59 9.56
CA LYS A 58 -11.15 -5.06 9.73
C LYS A 58 -11.17 -3.71 10.47
N THR A 59 -10.13 -3.39 11.23
CA THR A 59 -10.04 -2.14 12.00
C THR A 59 -9.81 -0.96 11.07
N THR A 60 -10.60 0.11 11.24
CA THR A 60 -10.47 1.34 10.46
C THR A 60 -9.26 2.17 10.91
N TYR A 61 -8.70 2.99 10.01
CA TYR A 61 -7.64 3.92 10.40
C TYR A 61 -8.10 4.92 11.47
N GLN A 62 -9.40 5.28 11.48
CA GLN A 62 -10.00 6.11 12.52
C GLN A 62 -9.95 5.43 13.90
N GLN A 63 -10.29 4.14 13.97
CA GLN A 63 -10.21 3.38 15.22
C GLN A 63 -8.77 3.26 15.71
N MET A 64 -7.82 3.00 14.81
CA MET A 64 -6.39 2.98 15.16
C MET A 64 -5.92 4.35 15.68
N TYR A 65 -6.35 5.44 15.03
CA TYR A 65 -6.01 6.80 15.46
C TYR A 65 -6.49 7.06 16.89
N ASN A 66 -7.77 6.79 17.16
CA ASN A 66 -8.37 7.04 18.47
C ASN A 66 -7.72 6.17 19.57
N ASP A 67 -7.43 4.90 19.26
CA ASP A 67 -6.74 3.99 20.17
C ASP A 67 -5.35 4.52 20.54
N LEU A 68 -4.53 4.88 19.56
CA LEU A 68 -3.19 5.41 19.81
C LEU A 68 -3.20 6.77 20.49
N GLU A 69 -4.12 7.67 20.11
CA GLU A 69 -4.31 8.95 20.77
C GLU A 69 -4.66 8.76 22.26
N SER A 70 -5.51 7.78 22.58
CA SER A 70 -5.88 7.48 23.97
C SER A 70 -4.76 6.82 24.79
N LYS A 71 -3.88 6.05 24.12
CA LYS A 71 -2.76 5.35 24.76
C LYS A 71 -1.62 6.30 25.12
N ASP A 72 -1.15 7.06 24.15
CA ASP A 72 -0.04 8.01 24.34
C ASP A 72 0.02 9.01 23.17
N LYS A 73 -0.79 10.07 23.24
CA LYS A 73 -0.84 11.09 22.20
C LYS A 73 0.52 11.72 21.90
N GLU A 74 1.36 11.94 22.92
CA GLU A 74 2.64 12.61 22.74
C GLU A 74 3.61 11.73 21.94
N LEU A 75 3.78 10.47 22.36
CA LEU A 75 4.62 9.49 21.66
C LEU A 75 4.23 9.33 20.20
N TYR A 76 2.94 9.09 19.93
CA TYR A 76 2.45 8.81 18.56
C TYR A 76 2.34 10.07 17.68
N THR A 77 2.40 11.26 18.29
CA THR A 77 2.60 12.51 17.55
C THR A 77 4.07 12.68 17.17
N GLN A 78 4.99 12.48 18.13
CA GLN A 78 6.43 12.68 17.92
C GLN A 78 7.02 11.71 16.88
N ASN A 79 6.57 10.46 16.85
CA ASN A 79 7.01 9.47 15.83
C ASN A 79 6.24 9.55 14.50
N GLY A 80 5.28 10.47 14.39
CA GLY A 80 4.52 10.73 13.16
C GLY A 80 3.42 9.71 12.84
N ILE A 81 3.13 8.73 13.70
CA ILE A 81 2.12 7.70 13.42
C ILE A 81 0.70 8.30 13.36
N LEU A 82 0.35 9.23 14.24
CA LEU A 82 -0.96 9.89 14.19
C LEU A 82 -1.13 10.68 12.88
N HIS A 83 -0.09 11.36 12.41
CA HIS A 83 -0.09 12.06 11.12
C HIS A 83 -0.22 11.09 9.94
N MET A 84 0.48 9.95 9.99
CA MET A 84 0.34 8.90 8.98
C MET A 84 -1.09 8.31 8.93
N LEU A 85 -1.70 8.05 10.09
CA LEU A 85 -3.07 7.56 10.17
C LEU A 85 -4.09 8.60 9.68
N GLU A 86 -3.84 9.89 9.95
CA GLU A 86 -4.61 11.01 9.39
C GLU A 86 -4.60 11.02 7.86
N ARG A 87 -3.42 10.85 7.24
CA ARG A 87 -3.28 10.72 5.79
C ARG A 87 -4.08 9.51 5.29
N ASN A 88 -3.93 8.36 5.94
CA ASN A 88 -4.53 7.11 5.51
C ASN A 88 -6.06 7.14 5.53
N ARG A 89 -6.67 7.67 6.61
CA ARG A 89 -8.14 7.76 6.75
C ARG A 89 -8.80 8.68 5.71
N ARG A 90 -8.05 9.64 5.15
CA ARG A 90 -8.52 10.52 4.06
C ARG A 90 -8.54 9.82 2.70
N LEU A 91 -7.71 8.80 2.51
CA LEU A 91 -7.62 8.04 1.26
C LEU A 91 -8.64 6.90 1.23
N LYS A 92 -8.76 6.14 2.33
CA LYS A 92 -9.70 5.02 2.43
C LYS A 92 -10.00 4.67 3.90
N PRO A 93 -11.12 3.98 4.22
CA PRO A 93 -11.54 3.81 5.61
C PRO A 93 -10.66 2.85 6.44
N ARG A 94 -10.09 1.81 5.81
CA ARG A 94 -9.34 0.76 6.51
C ARG A 94 -8.22 0.18 5.63
N PRO A 95 -7.16 -0.39 6.22
CA PRO A 95 -6.19 -1.19 5.48
C PRO A 95 -6.86 -2.42 4.89
N GLU A 96 -6.41 -2.83 3.72
CA GLU A 96 -6.94 -3.98 2.97
C GLU A 96 -5.85 -5.02 2.77
N ARG A 97 -6.21 -6.29 2.92
CA ARG A 97 -5.30 -7.42 2.74
C ARG A 97 -5.36 -7.92 1.30
N PHE A 98 -4.21 -8.08 0.64
CA PHE A 98 -4.11 -8.41 -0.79
C PHE A 98 -4.78 -9.74 -1.11
N GLN A 99 -4.55 -10.75 -0.26
CA GLN A 99 -5.11 -12.10 -0.41
C GLN A 99 -6.66 -12.13 -0.40
N CYS A 100 -7.31 -11.09 0.15
CA CYS A 100 -8.77 -10.99 0.19
C CYS A 100 -9.35 -10.24 -1.03
N CYS A 101 -8.51 -9.62 -1.86
CA CYS A 101 -8.93 -8.81 -3.00
C CYS A 101 -8.97 -9.64 -4.29
N ARG A 102 -10.06 -9.50 -5.07
CA ARG A 102 -10.28 -10.18 -6.36
C ARG A 102 -10.34 -9.22 -7.55
N ASP A 103 -9.98 -7.96 -7.35
CA ASP A 103 -9.85 -6.99 -8.44
C ASP A 103 -8.70 -7.35 -9.38
N HIS A 104 -8.80 -6.85 -10.62
CA HIS A 104 -7.80 -7.03 -11.66
C HIS A 104 -6.98 -5.74 -11.80
N PHE A 105 -5.67 -5.91 -11.95
CA PHE A 105 -4.71 -4.82 -12.11
C PHE A 105 -3.85 -5.09 -13.33
N ASP A 106 -3.33 -4.03 -13.94
CA ASP A 106 -2.40 -4.13 -15.06
C ASP A 106 -0.95 -4.19 -14.53
N VAL A 107 -0.68 -3.46 -13.45
CA VAL A 107 0.60 -3.45 -12.73
C VAL A 107 0.38 -3.57 -11.22
N ILE A 108 1.15 -4.45 -10.56
CA ILE A 108 1.25 -4.55 -9.11
C ILE A 108 2.68 -4.19 -8.71
N VAL A 109 2.84 -3.20 -7.84
CA VAL A 109 4.14 -2.79 -7.32
C VAL A 109 4.26 -3.21 -5.86
N THR A 110 5.32 -3.92 -5.51
CA THR A 110 5.60 -4.38 -4.15
C THR A 110 6.74 -3.58 -3.53
N CYS A 111 6.66 -3.29 -2.24
CA CYS A 111 7.60 -2.39 -1.55
C CYS A 111 8.81 -3.10 -0.90
N GLU A 112 8.90 -4.43 -0.98
CA GLU A 112 10.03 -5.24 -0.52
C GLU A 112 9.94 -6.67 -1.07
N GLU A 113 11.07 -7.35 -1.26
CA GLU A 113 11.17 -8.72 -1.80
C GLU A 113 10.24 -9.72 -1.10
N ARG A 114 10.15 -9.68 0.23
CA ARG A 114 9.24 -10.58 0.97
C ARG A 114 7.77 -10.37 0.58
N VAL A 115 7.36 -9.13 0.32
CA VAL A 115 5.99 -8.82 -0.10
C VAL A 115 5.78 -9.27 -1.56
N TYR A 116 6.81 -9.14 -2.40
CA TYR A 116 6.83 -9.69 -3.76
C TYR A 116 6.52 -11.19 -3.76
N ASP A 117 7.28 -11.99 -2.99
CA ASP A 117 7.07 -13.44 -2.92
C ASP A 117 5.64 -13.79 -2.50
N GLN A 118 5.09 -13.08 -1.50
CA GLN A 118 3.73 -13.31 -1.02
C GLN A 118 2.65 -12.93 -2.04
N VAL A 119 2.88 -11.89 -2.84
CA VAL A 119 1.98 -11.52 -3.93
C VAL A 119 2.03 -12.57 -5.03
N VAL A 120 3.22 -13.01 -5.43
CA VAL A 120 3.40 -14.02 -6.48
C VAL A 120 2.80 -15.35 -6.06
N GLU A 121 3.05 -15.81 -4.83
CA GLU A 121 2.46 -17.04 -4.28
C GLU A 121 0.93 -16.98 -4.27
N GLU A 122 0.36 -15.87 -3.82
CA GLU A 122 -1.10 -15.66 -3.81
C GLU A 122 -1.70 -15.65 -5.23
N LEU A 123 -1.01 -15.08 -6.21
CA LEU A 123 -1.48 -15.09 -7.60
C LEU A 123 -1.41 -16.49 -8.21
N HIS A 124 -0.35 -17.26 -7.95
CA HIS A 124 -0.22 -18.65 -8.42
C HIS A 124 -1.19 -19.62 -7.75
N ALA A 125 -1.59 -19.35 -6.50
CA ALA A 125 -2.54 -20.19 -5.77
C ALA A 125 -4.00 -19.99 -6.21
N ARG A 126 -4.30 -18.95 -7.00
CA ARG A 126 -5.63 -18.67 -7.53
C ARG A 126 -5.87 -19.44 -8.82
N ASP A 127 -7.08 -19.94 -9.00
CA ASP A 127 -7.49 -20.53 -10.28
C ASP A 127 -7.44 -19.48 -11.39
N GLU A 128 -6.80 -19.83 -12.50
CA GLU A 128 -6.77 -18.99 -13.70
C GLU A 128 -8.11 -19.07 -14.43
N VAL A 129 -8.89 -17.99 -14.39
CA VAL A 129 -10.22 -17.93 -15.05
C VAL A 129 -10.19 -17.11 -16.34
N THR A 130 -9.47 -15.98 -16.34
CA THR A 130 -9.52 -14.99 -17.42
C THR A 130 -8.31 -15.02 -18.36
N PHE A 131 -7.22 -15.68 -17.96
CA PHE A 131 -5.91 -15.67 -18.66
C PHE A 131 -5.37 -14.25 -18.94
N GLN A 132 -5.82 -13.24 -18.19
CA GLN A 132 -5.32 -11.88 -18.29
C GLN A 132 -4.00 -11.77 -17.50
N SER A 133 -2.94 -11.31 -18.17
CA SER A 133 -1.64 -11.08 -17.56
C SER A 133 -1.64 -9.85 -16.64
N VAL A 134 -0.87 -9.92 -15.56
CA VAL A 134 -0.53 -8.80 -14.68
C VAL A 134 0.98 -8.74 -14.49
N HIS A 135 1.56 -7.54 -14.52
CA HIS A 135 2.98 -7.35 -14.23
C HIS A 135 3.21 -7.09 -12.75
N VAL A 136 4.11 -7.84 -12.11
CA VAL A 136 4.51 -7.61 -10.71
C VAL A 136 5.93 -7.06 -10.70
N ILE A 137 6.12 -5.88 -10.10
CA ILE A 137 7.40 -5.17 -10.04
C ILE A 137 7.76 -4.93 -8.57
N ASN A 138 8.94 -5.38 -8.14
CA ASN A 138 9.44 -5.05 -6.81
C ASN A 138 10.28 -3.79 -6.82
N ALA A 139 10.04 -2.91 -5.84
CA ALA A 139 10.88 -1.78 -5.51
C ALA A 139 11.17 -1.83 -4.00
N ASP A 140 12.41 -2.14 -3.61
CA ASP A 140 12.78 -2.21 -2.21
C ASP A 140 12.81 -0.80 -1.59
N ILE A 141 11.88 -0.56 -0.67
CA ILE A 141 11.72 0.71 0.02
C ILE A 141 11.85 0.47 1.52
N LEU A 142 12.77 1.19 2.18
CA LEU A 142 12.92 1.13 3.63
C LEU A 142 11.66 1.63 4.34
N ASP A 143 11.27 0.96 5.43
CA ASP A 143 10.01 1.23 6.12
C ASP A 143 10.10 2.39 7.12
N ASN A 144 10.43 3.58 6.62
CA ASN A 144 10.34 4.85 7.33
C ASN A 144 9.65 5.90 6.46
N HIS A 145 9.39 7.10 7.00
CA HIS A 145 8.59 8.12 6.31
C HIS A 145 9.33 8.76 5.12
N GLU A 146 10.64 8.97 5.25
CA GLU A 146 11.47 9.63 4.23
C GLU A 146 11.63 8.73 3.01
N ASP A 147 12.04 7.49 3.22
CA ASP A 147 12.20 6.50 2.14
C ASP A 147 10.86 6.13 1.50
N ALA A 148 9.77 6.06 2.27
CA ALA A 148 8.43 5.86 1.70
C ALA A 148 8.04 6.97 0.72
N THR A 149 8.43 8.22 1.02
CA THR A 149 8.17 9.37 0.16
C THR A 149 9.03 9.31 -1.12
N LEU A 150 10.32 9.03 -0.98
CA LEU A 150 11.22 8.87 -2.13
C LEU A 150 10.78 7.71 -3.04
N GLY A 151 10.47 6.57 -2.43
CA GLY A 151 9.95 5.40 -3.13
C GLY A 151 8.62 5.66 -3.83
N ALA A 152 7.72 6.45 -3.23
CA ALA A 152 6.46 6.84 -3.86
C ALA A 152 6.68 7.67 -5.14
N PHE A 153 7.67 8.58 -5.15
CA PHE A 153 8.02 9.33 -6.36
C PHE A 153 8.64 8.44 -7.43
N LEU A 154 9.57 7.56 -7.07
CA LEU A 154 10.17 6.60 -8.01
C LEU A 154 9.10 5.70 -8.66
N ILE A 155 8.19 5.14 -7.85
CA ILE A 155 7.09 4.32 -8.37
C ILE A 155 6.18 5.14 -9.29
N CYS A 156 5.92 6.41 -8.96
CA CYS A 156 5.15 7.29 -9.83
C CYS A 156 5.80 7.49 -11.20
N GLU A 157 7.12 7.69 -11.25
CA GLU A 157 7.86 7.80 -12.51
C GLU A 157 7.77 6.50 -13.32
N ILE A 158 7.93 5.34 -12.67
CA ILE A 158 7.76 4.03 -13.33
C ILE A 158 6.35 3.90 -13.92
N CYS A 159 5.31 4.21 -13.15
CA CYS A 159 3.92 4.15 -13.64
C CYS A 159 3.66 5.12 -14.80
N GLN A 160 4.30 6.29 -14.82
CA GLN A 160 4.21 7.24 -15.92
C GLN A 160 4.86 6.68 -17.19
N CYS A 161 6.09 6.17 -17.08
CA CYS A 161 6.79 5.54 -18.20
C CYS A 161 6.00 4.35 -18.78
N VAL A 162 5.46 3.47 -17.93
CA VAL A 162 4.64 2.34 -18.38
C VAL A 162 3.40 2.80 -19.11
N ARG A 163 2.72 3.83 -18.59
CA ARG A 163 1.52 4.39 -19.23
C ARG A 163 1.82 4.96 -20.63
N GLU A 164 2.97 5.61 -20.81
CA GLU A 164 3.37 6.19 -22.10
C GLU A 164 3.71 5.11 -23.15
N MET A 165 4.21 3.95 -22.71
CA MET A 165 4.54 2.82 -23.59
C MET A 165 3.32 2.00 -24.04
N LEU A 166 2.16 2.14 -23.37
CA LEU A 166 0.95 1.46 -23.78
C LEU A 166 0.37 2.14 -25.04
N PRO A 167 0.14 1.40 -26.14
CA PRO A 167 -0.32 1.99 -27.40
C PRO A 167 -1.68 2.66 -27.22
N GLY A 168 -1.73 3.99 -27.40
CA GLY A 168 -2.94 4.81 -27.26
C GLY A 168 -2.76 6.17 -26.56
N SER A 169 -1.53 6.52 -26.16
CA SER A 169 -1.12 7.81 -25.56
C SER A 169 -1.07 8.98 -26.55
#